data_AF-A0AA41U4H3-F1
#
_entry.id   AF-A0AA41U4H3-F1
#
_cell.length_a   1.000
_cell.length_b   1.000
_cell.length_c   1.000
_cell.angle_alpha   90.00
_cell.angle_beta   90.00
_cell.angle_gamma   90.00
#
_symmetry.space_group_name_H-M   'P 1'
#
loop_
_entity.id
_entity.type
_entity.pdbx_description
1 polymer ?
#
loop_
_entity_poly.entity_id
_entity_poly.type
_entity_poly.pdbx_seq_one_letter_code
_entity_poly.pdbx_strand_id
1 'polypeptide(L)'
;MSFEPPVHLLLAALAEREAGDAAKVFGRVAAALGAGRLAARMRDGVVLPDAFVQVAAEECGAADLAGLAGNPCLTAEQVRVLIAAGGSPVVRAVFSPPDDPQPGWQAEERKPLPRSAETDRLDAAAAELQKPECAPERALELLAADPVLAHSARVYVSRHWRSSPRQLTLLMHRIDEPWPAQHESLSELAYYALERGALAPEDIYGRIRPAIAAVKLLARLSRRHSACFRDAEQTDAHIRPLLEATVGADPHRWARLAERLPGAEVSLCALLDEVAADPAPDAAVVPAGKARPSLLFLLRRMPEDALEVLLPHLDHESASDLIPGDVPVRAGMLALAHRTRHPQLLRKIAAHQHLRDAEARRIMAYDDVELDRILAWNKAGTSAALRREIFAGAAPEGRPRRPMDPVLRELAIGNPHHLEPSTLMFSGDSALVCLGLAQHGTLRRIDLADIVLSVWEREGMAAAQGVVTSVPERFTGPVLAVMQRAFAEESPSVLAEARAKWHRPKKAVPPAEPGLYELAPAERIRASTADPGHDGWLRAVTPADLVAHGRPARQALEAVLTASPDGCAEEYRAELARQVLPQLGADAETWAVFVQLLPEFEGTLPELVGLAAAAAYRPGG
;
A
#
# COMPACT_ATOMS: atom_id res chain seq x y z
N MET A 1 8.09 -12.89 27.43
CA MET A 1 7.95 -11.44 27.19
C MET A 1 6.60 -11.04 27.75
N SER A 2 6.56 -10.19 28.79
CA SER A 2 5.28 -9.62 29.23
C SER A 2 4.87 -8.60 28.17
N PHE A 3 3.90 -8.96 27.33
CA PHE A 3 3.28 -8.00 26.44
C PHE A 3 2.53 -6.99 27.34
N GLU A 4 3.00 -5.75 27.38
CA GLU A 4 2.32 -4.67 28.11
C GLU A 4 1.09 -4.19 27.30
N PRO A 5 0.01 -3.73 27.96
CA PRO A 5 -1.28 -3.50 27.30
C PRO A 5 -1.23 -2.42 26.20
N PRO A 6 -2.08 -2.53 25.15
CA PRO A 6 -2.06 -1.70 23.95
C PRO A 6 -2.71 -0.30 24.15
N VAL A 7 -2.20 0.45 25.13
CA VAL A 7 -2.65 1.81 25.48
C VAL A 7 -2.39 2.82 24.36
N HIS A 8 -1.40 2.59 23.50
CA HIS A 8 -1.04 3.48 22.40
C HIS A 8 -2.10 3.55 21.29
N LEU A 9 -2.81 2.46 20.97
CA LEU A 9 -3.90 2.46 19.97
C LEU A 9 -5.11 3.25 20.45
N LEU A 10 -5.40 3.18 21.74
CA LEU A 10 -6.50 3.93 22.33
C LEU A 10 -6.20 5.44 22.37
N LEU A 11 -4.93 5.80 22.57
CA LEU A 11 -4.47 7.18 22.46
C LEU A 11 -4.43 7.66 21.00
N ALA A 12 -4.07 6.79 20.05
CA ALA A 12 -4.18 7.05 18.61
C ALA A 12 -5.64 7.13 18.12
N ALA A 13 -6.56 6.42 18.76
CA ALA A 13 -8.00 6.51 18.47
C ALA A 13 -8.60 7.77 19.11
N LEU A 14 -8.12 8.19 20.29
CA LEU A 14 -8.46 9.48 20.90
C LEU A 14 -7.95 10.67 20.08
N ALA A 15 -6.82 10.51 19.37
CA ALA A 15 -6.29 11.49 18.44
C ALA A 15 -7.23 11.80 17.26
N GLU A 16 -8.15 10.90 16.93
CA GLU A 16 -9.15 11.11 15.87
C GLU A 16 -10.38 11.92 16.36
N ARG A 17 -10.48 12.23 17.66
CA ARG A 17 -11.53 13.12 18.21
C ARG A 17 -11.10 14.59 18.14
N GLU A 18 -12.06 15.50 18.34
CA GLU A 18 -11.75 16.93 18.47
C GLU A 18 -10.69 17.18 19.56
N ALA A 19 -9.71 18.02 19.26
CA ALA A 19 -8.54 18.34 20.08
C ALA A 19 -8.87 18.58 21.58
N GLY A 20 -10.03 19.16 21.88
CA GLY A 20 -10.46 19.48 23.25
C GLY A 20 -10.88 18.27 24.11
N ASP A 21 -11.33 17.17 23.50
CA ASP A 21 -11.71 15.96 24.23
C ASP A 21 -10.48 15.11 24.59
N ALA A 22 -9.53 15.01 23.66
CA ALA A 22 -8.26 14.31 23.88
C ALA A 22 -7.48 14.91 25.07
N ALA A 23 -7.50 16.24 25.20
CA ALA A 23 -6.88 16.98 26.30
C ALA A 23 -7.34 16.53 27.69
N LYS A 24 -8.66 16.52 27.90
CA LYS A 24 -9.28 16.20 29.21
C LYS A 24 -9.07 14.75 29.61
N VAL A 25 -9.17 13.84 28.62
CA VAL A 25 -8.94 12.42 28.83
C VAL A 25 -7.49 12.14 29.21
N PHE A 26 -6.55 12.80 28.52
CA PHE A 26 -5.13 12.58 28.73
C PHE A 26 -4.66 12.94 30.14
N GLY A 27 -5.00 14.13 30.65
CA GLY A 27 -4.54 14.58 31.97
C GLY A 27 -4.86 13.59 33.09
N ARG A 28 -6.06 12.97 33.09
CA ARG A 28 -6.39 11.97 34.11
C ARG A 28 -5.87 10.56 33.80
N VAL A 29 -5.74 10.17 32.52
CA VAL A 29 -5.06 8.91 32.17
C VAL A 29 -3.58 8.96 32.57
N ALA A 30 -2.92 10.09 32.34
CA ALA A 30 -1.57 10.38 32.80
C ALA A 30 -1.50 10.35 34.34
N ALA A 31 -2.45 10.97 35.04
CA ALA A 31 -2.51 10.92 36.50
C ALA A 31 -2.74 9.48 37.04
N ALA A 32 -3.61 8.70 36.40
CA ALA A 32 -3.95 7.34 36.82
C ALA A 32 -2.85 6.32 36.52
N LEU A 33 -2.15 6.45 35.40
CA LEU A 33 -1.05 5.57 35.01
C LEU A 33 0.30 6.04 35.56
N GLY A 34 0.39 7.29 36.00
CA GLY A 34 1.62 8.01 36.24
C GLY A 34 2.17 8.60 34.93
N ALA A 35 2.31 9.93 34.87
CA ALA A 35 2.76 10.65 33.67
C ALA A 35 4.10 10.11 33.14
N GLY A 36 5.03 9.75 34.03
CA GLY A 36 6.31 9.14 33.64
C GLY A 36 6.19 7.75 33.03
N ARG A 37 5.20 6.93 33.44
CA ARG A 37 4.93 5.63 32.80
C ARG A 37 4.26 5.79 31.45
N LEU A 38 3.39 6.79 31.32
CA LEU A 38 2.75 7.11 30.05
C LEU A 38 3.76 7.69 29.04
N ALA A 39 4.62 8.60 29.47
CA ALA A 39 5.72 9.14 28.69
C ALA A 39 6.73 8.05 28.28
N ALA A 40 7.07 7.12 29.19
CA ALA A 40 7.91 5.97 28.86
C ALA A 40 7.26 5.06 27.81
N ARG A 41 5.94 4.84 27.88
CA ARG A 41 5.16 4.04 26.90
C ARG A 41 4.98 4.73 25.55
N MET A 42 5.03 6.06 25.50
CA MET A 42 4.92 6.84 24.27
C MET A 42 6.28 7.11 23.61
N ARG A 43 7.38 6.73 24.24
CA ARG A 43 8.74 6.84 23.68
C ARG A 43 8.95 5.90 22.48
N ASP A 44 8.12 4.88 22.31
CA ASP A 44 8.33 3.78 21.35
C ASP A 44 7.82 4.05 19.92
N GLY A 45 7.72 5.31 19.51
CA GLY A 45 7.46 5.63 18.10
C GLY A 45 6.00 5.93 17.75
N VAL A 46 5.21 6.43 18.71
CA VAL A 46 3.81 6.80 18.47
C VAL A 46 3.74 8.23 17.93
N VAL A 47 3.07 8.46 16.80
CA VAL A 47 2.75 9.82 16.31
C VAL A 47 1.75 10.47 17.26
N LEU A 48 2.09 11.66 17.77
CA LEU A 48 1.28 12.39 18.74
C LEU A 48 0.59 13.57 18.07
N PRO A 49 -0.71 13.83 18.34
CA PRO A 49 -1.39 15.02 17.87
C PRO A 49 -0.83 16.30 18.50
N ASP A 50 -0.91 17.42 17.80
CA ASP A 50 -0.47 18.72 18.35
C ASP A 50 -1.23 19.08 19.65
N ALA A 51 -2.55 18.83 19.67
CA ALA A 51 -3.38 19.06 20.85
C ALA A 51 -2.90 18.26 22.08
N PHE A 52 -2.43 17.03 21.86
CA PHE A 52 -1.87 16.20 22.91
C PHE A 52 -0.60 16.83 23.48
N VAL A 53 0.30 17.27 22.60
CA VAL A 53 1.58 17.85 23.00
C VAL A 53 1.38 19.15 23.79
N GLN A 54 0.40 19.98 23.38
CA GLN A 54 0.03 21.19 24.10
C GLN A 54 -0.45 20.90 25.52
N VAL A 55 -1.33 19.92 25.69
CA VAL A 55 -1.88 19.58 27.01
C VAL A 55 -0.81 18.98 27.92
N ALA A 56 0.05 18.12 27.35
CA ALA A 56 1.20 17.63 28.10
C ALA A 56 2.06 18.80 28.58
N ALA A 57 2.36 19.76 27.71
CA ALA A 57 3.13 20.96 28.04
C ALA A 57 2.49 21.81 29.16
N GLU A 58 1.17 21.85 29.24
CA GLU A 58 0.44 22.60 30.29
C GLU A 58 0.37 21.86 31.63
N GLU A 59 0.20 20.54 31.62
CA GLU A 59 -0.21 19.75 32.79
C GLU A 59 0.93 18.89 33.39
N CYS A 60 1.95 18.55 32.60
CA CYS A 60 3.01 17.63 33.03
C CYS A 60 4.21 18.36 33.66
N GLY A 61 4.87 17.70 34.62
CA GLY A 61 6.14 18.18 35.17
C GLY A 61 7.29 18.04 34.17
N ALA A 62 8.36 18.82 34.36
CA ALA A 62 9.52 18.83 33.47
C ALA A 62 10.17 17.44 33.24
N ALA A 63 10.11 16.54 34.23
CA ALA A 63 10.62 15.17 34.10
C ALA A 63 9.80 14.30 33.14
N ASP A 64 8.47 14.46 33.16
CA ASP A 64 7.57 13.73 32.27
C ASP A 64 7.64 14.29 30.84
N LEU A 65 7.74 15.62 30.72
CA LEU A 65 8.00 16.29 29.44
C LEU A 65 9.32 15.85 28.83
N ALA A 66 10.38 15.72 29.64
CA ALA A 66 11.66 15.17 29.19
C ALA A 66 11.54 13.71 28.73
N GLY A 67 10.74 12.90 29.43
CA GLY A 67 10.39 11.54 29.01
C GLY A 67 9.72 11.50 27.63
N LEU A 68 8.69 12.35 27.47
CA LEU A 68 7.88 12.48 26.27
C LEU A 68 8.67 13.05 25.09
N ALA A 69 9.52 14.03 25.31
CA ALA A 69 10.35 14.65 24.28
C ALA A 69 11.37 13.68 23.68
N GLY A 70 11.70 12.61 24.42
CA GLY A 70 12.43 11.46 23.90
C GLY A 70 11.66 10.65 22.84
N ASN A 71 10.36 10.90 22.63
CA ASN A 71 9.58 10.27 21.58
C ASN A 71 10.10 10.74 20.20
N PRO A 72 10.66 9.84 19.38
CA PRO A 72 11.17 10.17 18.06
C PRO A 72 10.19 10.86 17.12
N CYS A 73 8.89 10.64 17.34
CA CYS A 73 7.85 11.01 16.40
C CYS A 73 7.33 12.43 16.54
N LEU A 74 7.92 13.18 17.47
CA LEU A 74 7.55 14.57 17.68
C LEU A 74 8.08 15.44 16.55
N THR A 75 7.21 16.24 15.95
CA THR A 75 7.60 17.26 14.97
C THR A 75 8.50 18.33 15.60
N ALA A 76 9.17 19.13 14.78
CA ALA A 76 9.99 20.23 15.28
C ALA A 76 9.18 21.22 16.14
N GLU A 77 7.94 21.52 15.73
CA GLU A 77 7.08 22.42 16.49
C GLU A 77 6.66 21.81 17.82
N GLN A 78 6.32 20.52 17.84
CA GLN A 78 6.01 19.81 19.07
C GLN A 78 7.20 19.77 20.04
N VAL A 79 8.42 19.56 19.54
CA VAL A 79 9.63 19.66 20.36
C VAL A 79 9.80 21.07 20.92
N ARG A 80 9.55 22.11 20.14
CA ARG A 80 9.62 23.51 20.61
C ARG A 80 8.58 23.77 21.71
N VAL A 81 7.35 23.30 21.56
CA VAL A 81 6.30 23.39 22.58
C VAL A 81 6.76 22.74 23.89
N LEU A 82 7.31 21.52 23.83
CA LEU A 82 7.81 20.82 25.02
C LEU A 82 9.03 21.51 25.65
N ILE A 83 9.95 22.08 24.86
CA ILE A 83 11.09 22.85 25.37
C ILE A 83 10.61 24.12 26.07
N ALA A 84 9.64 24.83 25.49
CA ALA A 84 9.10 26.06 26.07
C ALA A 84 8.46 25.80 27.44
N ALA A 85 7.77 24.67 27.62
CA ALA A 85 7.15 24.31 28.89
C ALA A 85 8.13 23.65 29.90
N GLY A 86 8.98 22.74 29.43
CA GLY A 86 9.81 21.90 30.30
C GLY A 86 11.25 22.39 30.49
N GLY A 87 11.68 23.40 29.74
CA GLY A 87 12.99 24.05 29.89
C GLY A 87 14.19 23.12 29.68
N SER A 88 15.26 23.34 30.45
CA SER A 88 16.54 22.64 30.32
C SER A 88 16.45 21.10 30.45
N PRO A 89 15.61 20.52 31.34
CA PRO A 89 15.39 19.08 31.38
C PRO A 89 14.97 18.47 30.04
N VAL A 90 14.11 19.15 29.29
CA VAL A 90 13.66 18.69 27.97
C VAL A 90 14.78 18.80 26.93
N VAL A 91 15.48 19.93 26.87
CA VAL A 91 16.64 20.11 25.98
C VAL A 91 17.68 19.01 26.23
N ARG A 92 18.01 18.75 27.51
CA ARG A 92 18.98 17.73 27.89
C ARG A 92 18.52 16.33 27.49
N ALA A 93 17.24 16.00 27.71
CA ALA A 93 16.70 14.70 27.37
C ALA A 93 16.64 14.42 25.86
N VAL A 94 16.46 15.47 25.05
CA VAL A 94 16.33 15.36 23.59
C VAL A 94 17.71 15.37 22.90
N PHE A 95 18.60 16.27 23.33
CA PHE A 95 19.82 16.59 22.59
C PHE A 95 21.11 16.23 23.33
N SER A 96 21.12 16.11 24.65
CA SER A 96 22.38 15.79 25.34
C SER A 96 22.67 14.29 25.29
N PRO A 97 23.94 13.89 25.12
CA PRO A 97 24.34 12.51 25.30
C PRO A 97 24.02 12.03 26.72
N PRO A 98 23.67 10.75 26.91
CA PRO A 98 23.55 10.19 28.26
C PRO A 98 24.89 10.30 28.99
N ASP A 99 24.85 10.68 30.28
CA ASP A 99 26.05 10.85 31.12
C ASP A 99 26.89 9.55 31.23
N ASP A 100 26.26 8.39 30.98
CA ASP A 100 26.90 7.06 30.98
C ASP A 100 26.61 6.33 29.64
N PRO A 101 27.49 6.42 28.63
CA PRO A 101 27.28 5.76 27.34
C PRO A 101 27.28 4.24 27.53
N GLN A 102 26.20 3.57 27.14
CA GLN A 102 26.11 2.11 27.32
C GLN A 102 27.26 1.37 26.61
N PRO A 103 27.75 0.23 27.15
CA PRO A 103 28.79 -0.58 26.53
C PRO A 103 28.40 -0.96 25.08
N GLY A 104 29.22 -0.55 24.10
CA GLY A 104 28.94 -0.70 22.67
C GLY A 104 28.66 0.61 21.93
N TRP A 105 28.55 1.74 22.65
CA TRP A 105 28.56 3.07 22.06
C TRP A 105 29.99 3.43 21.61
N GLN A 106 30.43 2.87 20.47
CA GLN A 106 31.63 3.35 19.81
C GLN A 106 31.24 4.55 18.96
N ALA A 107 31.79 5.73 19.26
CA ALA A 107 31.80 6.82 18.31
C ALA A 107 32.56 6.30 17.08
N GLU A 108 31.83 5.84 16.06
CA GLU A 108 32.46 5.35 14.84
C GLU A 108 33.38 6.47 14.32
N GLU A 109 34.69 6.22 14.32
CA GLU A 109 35.67 7.06 13.65
C GLU A 109 35.39 7.01 12.14
N ARG A 110 34.50 7.89 11.69
CA ARG A 110 34.10 7.95 10.29
C ARG A 110 35.07 8.83 9.52
N LYS A 111 35.40 8.40 8.29
CA LYS A 111 36.22 9.17 7.36
C LYS A 111 35.63 10.58 7.18
N PRO A 112 36.42 11.65 7.28
CA PRO A 112 35.96 12.99 6.96
C PRO A 112 35.53 13.03 5.50
N LEU A 113 34.31 13.48 5.27
CA LEU A 113 33.71 13.61 3.93
C LEU A 113 33.68 15.09 3.53
N PRO A 114 33.49 15.40 2.23
CA PRO A 114 33.43 16.78 1.74
C PRO A 114 32.34 17.57 2.45
N ARG A 115 32.67 18.76 2.93
CA ARG A 115 31.77 19.64 3.69
C ARG A 115 31.32 20.81 2.83
N SER A 116 30.01 21.07 2.81
CA SER A 116 29.45 22.32 2.30
C SER A 116 29.26 23.31 3.45
N ALA A 117 29.24 24.61 3.15
CA ALA A 117 29.05 25.66 4.16
C ALA A 117 27.71 25.51 4.92
N GLU A 118 26.67 25.01 4.25
CA GLU A 118 25.36 24.74 4.86
C GLU A 118 25.42 23.54 5.82
N THR A 119 26.11 22.46 5.43
CA THR A 119 26.36 21.30 6.31
C THR A 119 27.17 21.71 7.54
N ASP A 120 28.19 22.55 7.37
CA ASP A 120 28.99 23.06 8.50
C ASP A 120 28.15 23.92 9.46
N ARG A 121 27.24 24.75 8.93
CA ARG A 121 26.30 25.55 9.73
C ARG A 121 25.38 24.65 10.56
N LEU A 122 24.81 23.60 9.95
CA LEU A 122 23.93 22.65 10.64
C LEU A 122 24.69 21.79 11.66
N ASP A 123 25.89 21.31 11.32
CA ASP A 123 26.77 20.58 12.25
C ASP A 123 27.11 21.45 13.46
N ALA A 124 27.39 22.74 13.26
CA ALA A 124 27.67 23.68 14.35
C ALA A 124 26.43 23.93 15.23
N ALA A 125 25.25 24.11 14.62
CA ALA A 125 24.01 24.29 15.36
C ALA A 125 23.61 23.02 16.13
N ALA A 126 23.79 21.84 15.54
CA ALA A 126 23.57 20.57 16.22
C ALA A 126 24.54 20.36 17.39
N ALA A 127 25.83 20.68 17.21
CA ALA A 127 26.80 20.62 18.29
C ALA A 127 26.44 21.57 19.44
N GLU A 128 25.89 22.75 19.13
CA GLU A 128 25.40 23.70 20.14
C GLU A 128 24.20 23.12 20.93
N LEU A 129 23.24 22.50 20.24
CA LEU A 129 22.09 21.83 20.89
C LEU A 129 22.52 20.67 21.79
N GLN A 130 23.60 19.97 21.43
CA GLN A 130 24.09 18.80 22.16
C GLN A 130 24.89 19.15 23.42
N LYS A 131 25.26 20.42 23.62
CA LYS A 131 25.92 20.87 24.85
C LYS A 131 24.99 20.66 26.06
N PRO A 132 25.46 20.05 27.15
CA PRO A 132 24.67 19.89 28.38
C PRO A 132 24.11 21.22 28.92
N GLU A 133 24.83 22.31 28.69
CA GLU A 133 24.51 23.68 29.09
C GLU A 133 23.70 24.49 28.05
N CYS A 134 23.18 23.86 26.98
CA CYS A 134 22.36 24.57 25.99
C CYS A 134 21.08 25.14 26.64
N ALA A 135 20.97 26.48 26.65
CA ALA A 135 19.82 27.17 27.22
C ALA A 135 18.54 26.93 26.39
N PRO A 136 17.36 26.78 27.01
CA PRO A 136 16.09 26.56 26.28
C PRO A 136 15.81 27.61 25.21
N GLU A 137 16.07 28.89 25.50
CA GLU A 137 15.86 30.00 24.56
C GLU A 137 16.73 29.85 23.33
N ARG A 138 17.99 29.43 23.52
CA ARG A 138 18.92 29.17 22.43
C ARG A 138 18.50 27.96 21.62
N ALA A 139 18.05 26.89 22.27
CA ALA A 139 17.54 25.72 21.58
C ALA A 139 16.31 26.08 20.71
N LEU A 140 15.37 26.87 21.24
CA LEU A 140 14.21 27.35 20.49
C LEU A 140 14.59 28.23 19.30
N GLU A 141 15.59 29.12 19.44
CA GLU A 141 16.10 29.95 18.35
C GLU A 141 16.70 29.09 17.23
N LEU A 142 17.55 28.11 17.58
CA LEU A 142 18.17 27.19 16.61
C LEU A 142 17.11 26.33 15.90
N LEU A 143 16.13 25.80 16.63
CA LEU A 143 15.03 25.02 16.03
C LEU A 143 14.12 25.88 15.15
N ALA A 144 13.92 27.15 15.48
CA ALA A 144 13.15 28.07 14.64
C ALA A 144 13.90 28.42 13.34
N ALA A 145 15.22 28.57 13.42
CA ALA A 145 16.07 28.82 12.25
C ALA A 145 16.14 27.60 11.33
N ASP A 146 16.29 26.40 11.90
CA ASP A 146 16.47 25.15 11.15
C ASP A 146 15.71 23.97 11.82
N PRO A 147 14.40 23.80 11.54
CA PRO A 147 13.57 22.77 12.19
C PRO A 147 14.06 21.34 12.03
N VAL A 148 14.87 21.05 10.99
CA VAL A 148 15.52 19.74 10.80
C VAL A 148 16.33 19.33 12.03
N LEU A 149 16.93 20.28 12.75
CA LEU A 149 17.71 20.05 13.96
C LEU A 149 16.92 19.31 15.05
N ALA A 150 15.59 19.45 15.07
CA ALA A 150 14.72 18.71 15.99
C ALA A 150 14.86 17.20 15.86
N HIS A 151 15.37 16.69 14.74
CA HIS A 151 15.62 15.27 14.50
C HIS A 151 17.12 14.98 14.35
N SER A 152 17.81 15.88 13.67
CA SER A 152 19.21 15.76 13.26
C SER A 152 20.19 15.87 14.45
N ALA A 153 19.85 16.69 15.45
CA ALA A 153 20.67 16.89 16.65
C ALA A 153 20.33 15.94 17.81
N ARG A 154 19.24 15.15 17.70
CA ARG A 154 18.80 14.25 18.79
C ARG A 154 19.83 13.17 19.08
N VAL A 155 20.08 12.92 20.36
CA VAL A 155 20.88 11.77 20.79
C VAL A 155 19.96 10.60 21.09
N TYR A 156 19.86 9.65 20.15
CA TYR A 156 19.04 8.47 20.35
C TYR A 156 19.77 7.42 21.20
N VAL A 157 19.12 6.99 22.28
CA VAL A 157 19.61 5.95 23.22
C VAL A 157 19.09 4.55 22.86
N SER A 158 18.54 4.35 21.65
CA SER A 158 17.93 3.07 21.29
C SER A 158 18.98 1.97 21.08
N ARG A 159 18.89 0.88 21.88
CA ARG A 159 19.74 -0.33 21.83
C ARG A 159 19.76 -1.08 20.50
N HIS A 160 18.84 -0.79 19.58
CA HIS A 160 18.62 -1.60 18.38
C HIS A 160 19.04 -0.88 17.08
N TRP A 161 19.61 0.32 17.17
CA TRP A 161 19.72 1.22 16.02
C TRP A 161 21.18 1.33 15.56
N ARG A 162 21.48 0.67 14.43
CA ARG A 162 22.82 0.72 13.80
C ARG A 162 23.03 1.96 12.92
N SER A 163 21.97 2.68 12.55
CA SER A 163 22.06 3.93 11.78
C SER A 163 21.84 5.16 12.68
N SER A 164 22.86 6.02 12.77
CA SER A 164 22.88 7.22 13.61
C SER A 164 21.95 8.32 13.05
N PRO A 165 21.26 9.12 13.88
CA PRO A 165 20.50 10.32 13.46
C PRO A 165 21.31 11.34 12.66
N ARG A 166 22.63 11.37 12.88
CA ARG A 166 23.56 12.15 12.05
C ARG A 166 23.58 11.68 10.60
N GLN A 167 23.32 10.39 10.32
CA GLN A 167 23.13 9.90 8.95
C GLN A 167 21.86 10.50 8.33
N LEU A 168 20.78 10.74 9.07
CA LEU A 168 19.61 11.44 8.53
C LEU A 168 19.97 12.86 8.05
N THR A 169 20.67 13.66 8.88
CA THR A 169 21.18 14.99 8.51
C THR A 169 22.10 14.91 7.31
N LEU A 170 23.06 13.99 7.36
CA LEU A 170 24.03 13.79 6.29
C LEU A 170 23.36 13.32 4.99
N LEU A 171 22.29 12.53 5.05
CA LEU A 171 21.57 12.03 3.88
C LEU A 171 20.60 13.03 3.27
N MET A 172 20.11 14.00 4.05
CA MET A 172 19.39 15.16 3.51
C MET A 172 20.30 16.11 2.72
N HIS A 173 21.63 15.98 2.84
CA HIS A 173 22.62 16.90 2.26
C HIS A 173 23.79 16.22 1.51
N ARG A 174 23.77 14.89 1.28
CA ARG A 174 24.81 14.12 0.55
C ARG A 174 24.28 13.60 -0.78
N ILE A 175 24.75 14.16 -1.89
CA ILE A 175 24.33 13.74 -3.24
C ILE A 175 25.47 13.25 -4.12
N ASP A 176 26.72 13.46 -3.72
CA ASP A 176 27.87 13.05 -4.53
C ASP A 176 28.27 11.57 -4.34
N GLU A 177 27.62 10.83 -3.43
CA GLU A 177 27.90 9.41 -3.24
C GLU A 177 27.27 8.54 -4.36
N PRO A 178 27.98 7.51 -4.87
CA PRO A 178 27.45 6.63 -5.92
C PRO A 178 26.19 5.84 -5.48
N TRP A 179 25.32 5.58 -6.45
CA TRP A 179 23.93 5.10 -6.31
C TRP A 179 23.64 3.94 -5.34
N PRO A 180 24.51 2.94 -5.13
CA PRO A 180 24.22 1.88 -4.15
C PRO A 180 24.14 2.40 -2.71
N ALA A 181 25.02 3.32 -2.32
CA ALA A 181 25.06 3.88 -0.96
C ALA A 181 23.87 4.83 -0.69
N GLN A 182 23.41 5.55 -1.71
CA GLN A 182 22.21 6.40 -1.63
C GLN A 182 20.93 5.58 -1.43
N HIS A 183 20.86 4.37 -1.99
CA HIS A 183 19.63 3.58 -1.96
C HIS A 183 19.31 3.03 -0.57
N GLU A 184 20.26 2.45 0.15
CA GLU A 184 20.04 1.95 1.51
C GLU A 184 19.69 3.11 2.44
N SER A 185 20.48 4.16 2.35
CA SER A 185 20.34 5.40 3.10
C SER A 185 18.98 6.09 2.96
N LEU A 186 18.47 6.26 1.73
CA LEU A 186 17.14 6.85 1.50
C LEU A 186 16.01 5.92 1.95
N SER A 187 16.25 4.60 2.04
CA SER A 187 15.25 3.63 2.51
C SER A 187 15.16 3.67 4.03
N GLU A 188 16.28 3.83 4.71
CA GLU A 188 16.30 4.12 6.15
C GLU A 188 15.66 5.48 6.42
N LEU A 189 16.02 6.53 5.68
CA LEU A 189 15.46 7.87 5.88
C LEU A 189 13.95 7.89 5.62
N ALA A 190 13.47 7.23 4.56
CA ALA A 190 12.04 7.08 4.31
C ALA A 190 11.33 6.21 5.36
N TYR A 191 12.04 5.32 6.05
CA TYR A 191 11.47 4.53 7.15
C TYR A 191 11.22 5.46 8.33
N TYR A 192 12.25 6.22 8.67
CA TYR A 192 12.25 7.12 9.81
C TYR A 192 11.34 8.33 9.64
N ALA A 193 11.27 8.91 8.44
CA ALA A 193 10.37 10.03 8.17
C ALA A 193 8.88 9.61 8.29
N LEU A 194 8.53 8.39 7.88
CA LEU A 194 7.14 7.90 7.90
C LEU A 194 6.69 7.33 9.23
N GLU A 195 7.46 6.41 9.83
CA GLU A 195 7.08 5.85 11.14
C GLU A 195 6.97 6.93 12.22
N ARG A 196 7.65 8.07 11.99
CA ARG A 196 7.84 9.08 13.01
C ARG A 196 7.21 10.42 12.70
N GLY A 197 6.47 10.59 11.60
CA GLY A 197 5.88 11.90 11.25
C GLY A 197 6.91 13.05 11.25
N ALA A 198 8.20 12.73 11.10
CA ALA A 198 9.31 13.60 11.46
C ALA A 198 9.56 14.68 10.41
N LEU A 199 9.06 14.49 9.20
CA LEU A 199 9.12 15.49 8.15
C LEU A 199 7.76 15.57 7.49
N ALA A 200 7.11 16.72 7.63
CA ALA A 200 5.93 17.03 6.84
C ALA A 200 6.32 17.01 5.35
N PRO A 201 5.46 16.53 4.42
CA PRO A 201 5.75 16.55 2.99
C PRO A 201 6.26 17.91 2.48
N GLU A 202 5.77 19.00 3.09
CA GLU A 202 6.16 20.38 2.79
C GLU A 202 7.61 20.71 3.14
N ASP A 203 8.09 20.20 4.28
CA ASP A 203 9.50 20.35 4.64
C ASP A 203 10.40 19.62 3.62
N ILE A 204 9.91 18.48 3.10
CA ILE A 204 10.67 17.68 2.14
C ILE A 204 10.83 18.42 0.81
N TYR A 205 9.72 18.83 0.19
CA TYR A 205 9.83 19.52 -1.10
C TYR A 205 10.32 20.97 -0.97
N GLY A 206 10.11 21.62 0.18
CA GLY A 206 10.51 23.00 0.42
C GLY A 206 11.99 23.16 0.77
N ARG A 207 12.59 22.17 1.44
CA ARG A 207 13.92 22.32 2.06
C ARG A 207 14.96 21.28 1.63
N ILE A 208 14.57 20.06 1.24
CA ILE A 208 15.55 19.06 0.81
C ILE A 208 16.16 19.47 -0.52
N ARG A 209 17.49 19.41 -0.58
CA ARG A 209 18.31 19.70 -1.76
C ARG A 209 19.14 18.46 -2.09
N PRO A 210 19.29 18.12 -3.38
CA PRO A 210 18.81 18.81 -4.56
C PRO A 210 17.33 18.42 -4.76
N ALA A 211 16.64 19.08 -5.68
CA ALA A 211 15.23 18.81 -5.93
C ALA A 211 14.96 17.31 -6.21
N ILE A 212 15.87 16.63 -6.91
CA ILE A 212 15.73 15.19 -7.22
C ILE A 212 15.76 14.30 -5.97
N ALA A 213 16.49 14.67 -4.91
CA ALA A 213 16.51 13.91 -3.65
C ALA A 213 15.16 14.04 -2.94
N ALA A 214 14.58 15.25 -2.91
CA ALA A 214 13.24 15.48 -2.38
C ALA A 214 12.21 14.60 -3.09
N VAL A 215 12.22 14.58 -4.43
CA VAL A 215 11.30 13.74 -5.22
C VAL A 215 11.49 12.25 -4.95
N LYS A 216 12.74 11.77 -4.90
CA LYS A 216 13.04 10.36 -4.57
C LYS A 216 12.57 9.98 -3.18
N LEU A 217 12.74 10.88 -2.21
CA LEU A 217 12.27 10.68 -0.84
C LEU A 217 10.75 10.60 -0.84
N LEU A 218 10.05 11.58 -1.39
CA LEU A 218 8.58 11.59 -1.52
C LEU A 218 8.06 10.34 -2.24
N ALA A 219 8.76 9.86 -3.27
CA ALA A 219 8.41 8.63 -3.97
C ALA A 219 8.55 7.36 -3.12
N ARG A 220 9.48 7.35 -2.16
CA ARG A 220 9.59 6.26 -1.18
C ARG A 220 8.58 6.41 -0.07
N LEU A 221 8.38 7.63 0.42
CA LEU A 221 7.39 7.94 1.44
C LEU A 221 6.00 7.51 0.95
N SER A 222 5.61 7.95 -0.24
CA SER A 222 4.32 7.59 -0.83
C SER A 222 4.18 6.08 -1.01
N ARG A 223 5.20 5.36 -1.51
CA ARG A 223 5.13 3.90 -1.67
C ARG A 223 4.95 3.18 -0.34
N ARG A 224 5.65 3.62 0.70
CA ARG A 224 5.52 3.03 2.03
C ARG A 224 4.22 3.46 2.73
N HIS A 225 3.74 4.68 2.55
CA HIS A 225 2.41 5.09 2.99
C HIS A 225 1.33 4.24 2.31
N SER A 226 1.41 4.04 0.99
CA SER A 226 0.51 3.10 0.30
C SER A 226 0.57 1.69 0.88
N ALA A 227 1.75 1.20 1.26
CA ALA A 227 1.92 -0.14 1.80
C ALA A 227 1.46 -0.28 3.25
N CYS A 228 1.76 0.71 4.11
CA CYS A 228 1.51 0.66 5.55
C CYS A 228 0.13 1.21 5.94
N PHE A 229 -0.32 2.26 5.25
CA PHE A 229 -1.50 3.04 5.61
C PHE A 229 -2.60 3.00 4.54
N ARG A 230 -2.32 2.55 3.30
CA ARG A 230 -3.23 2.70 2.14
C ARG A 230 -3.66 4.14 1.83
N ASP A 231 -3.24 5.11 2.66
CA ASP A 231 -3.38 6.54 2.46
C ASP A 231 -2.24 7.10 1.58
N ALA A 232 -2.29 6.76 0.29
CA ALA A 232 -1.51 7.49 -0.70
C ALA A 232 -2.00 8.94 -0.88
N GLU A 233 -3.21 9.23 -0.40
CA GLU A 233 -3.89 10.51 -0.61
C GLU A 233 -3.23 11.63 0.17
N GLN A 234 -2.68 11.38 1.36
CA GLN A 234 -2.00 12.42 2.13
C GLN A 234 -0.80 13.02 1.39
N THR A 235 0.15 12.20 0.92
CA THR A 235 1.31 12.72 0.14
C THR A 235 0.85 13.37 -1.17
N ASP A 236 -0.15 12.77 -1.83
CA ASP A 236 -0.70 13.32 -3.07
C ASP A 236 -1.40 14.67 -2.82
N ALA A 237 -2.06 14.87 -1.67
CA ALA A 237 -2.79 16.09 -1.29
C ALA A 237 -1.87 17.30 -1.06
N HIS A 238 -0.63 17.08 -0.61
CA HIS A 238 0.34 18.18 -0.44
C HIS A 238 1.07 18.53 -1.74
N ILE A 239 1.45 17.53 -2.54
CA ILE A 239 2.25 17.77 -3.76
C ILE A 239 1.37 18.19 -4.94
N ARG A 240 0.16 17.65 -5.08
CA ARG A 240 -0.70 17.91 -6.25
C ARG A 240 -1.03 19.39 -6.42
N PRO A 241 -1.49 20.14 -5.40
CA PRO A 241 -1.80 21.56 -5.56
C PRO A 241 -0.58 22.39 -5.98
N LEU A 242 0.61 22.02 -5.47
CA LEU A 242 1.87 22.66 -5.85
C LEU A 242 2.19 22.42 -7.33
N LEU A 243 2.07 21.18 -7.82
CA LEU A 243 2.30 20.84 -9.23
C LEU A 243 1.28 21.51 -10.15
N GLU A 244 0.00 21.53 -9.77
CA GLU A 244 -1.06 22.18 -10.55
C GLU A 244 -0.86 23.69 -10.67
N ALA A 245 -0.47 24.36 -9.57
CA ALA A 245 -0.25 25.80 -9.54
C ALA A 245 1.01 26.24 -10.32
N THR A 246 2.04 25.41 -10.36
CA THR A 246 3.34 25.76 -10.96
C THR A 246 3.51 25.21 -12.38
N VAL A 247 3.44 23.90 -12.55
CA VAL A 247 3.67 23.21 -13.83
C VAL A 247 2.37 23.03 -14.61
N GLY A 248 1.29 22.67 -13.93
CA GLY A 248 -0.02 22.42 -14.52
C GLY A 248 0.00 21.33 -15.59
N ALA A 249 -0.86 21.49 -16.60
CA ALA A 249 -0.94 20.60 -17.77
C ALA A 249 -0.05 21.07 -18.95
N ASP A 250 0.88 22.01 -18.72
CA ASP A 250 1.70 22.61 -19.77
C ASP A 250 2.89 21.69 -20.14
N PRO A 251 2.93 21.11 -21.35
CA PRO A 251 4.01 20.22 -21.76
C PRO A 251 5.40 20.86 -21.72
N HIS A 252 5.50 22.18 -21.93
CA HIS A 252 6.77 22.89 -21.95
C HIS A 252 7.39 22.98 -20.57
N ARG A 253 6.57 23.28 -19.55
CA ARG A 253 7.00 23.29 -18.15
C ARG A 253 7.42 21.90 -17.69
N TRP A 254 6.71 20.85 -18.11
CA TRP A 254 7.10 19.47 -17.83
C TRP A 254 8.42 19.08 -18.49
N ALA A 255 8.64 19.46 -19.75
CA ALA A 255 9.90 19.20 -20.45
C ALA A 255 11.08 19.93 -19.77
N ARG A 256 10.87 21.18 -19.36
CA ARG A 256 11.87 21.98 -18.63
C ARG A 256 12.18 21.40 -17.26
N LEU A 257 11.17 20.97 -16.51
CA LEU A 257 11.34 20.27 -15.24
C LEU A 257 12.17 18.99 -15.45
N ALA A 258 11.87 18.20 -16.47
CA ALA A 258 12.60 16.98 -16.78
C ALA A 258 14.09 17.22 -17.11
N GLU A 259 14.40 18.30 -17.83
CA GLU A 259 15.76 18.74 -18.15
C GLU A 259 16.53 19.18 -16.91
N ARG A 260 15.91 20.00 -16.05
CA ARG A 260 16.57 20.65 -14.90
C ARG A 260 16.68 19.74 -13.68
N LEU A 261 15.69 18.88 -13.43
CA LEU A 261 15.59 18.08 -12.21
C LEU A 261 16.86 17.27 -11.86
N PRO A 262 17.57 16.60 -12.79
CA PRO A 262 18.79 15.84 -12.47
C PRO A 262 19.92 16.64 -11.84
N GLY A 263 20.02 17.95 -12.09
CA GLY A 263 21.14 18.80 -11.67
C GLY A 263 20.73 20.05 -10.87
N ALA A 264 19.49 20.11 -10.41
CA ALA A 264 18.98 21.24 -9.65
C ALA A 264 19.40 21.15 -8.18
N GLU A 265 20.43 21.91 -7.80
CA GLU A 265 20.94 22.03 -6.41
C GLU A 265 19.99 22.79 -5.45
N VAL A 266 18.89 23.31 -5.98
CA VAL A 266 17.83 23.99 -5.21
C VAL A 266 16.79 23.00 -4.69
N SER A 267 15.84 23.45 -3.86
CA SER A 267 14.73 22.61 -3.41
C SER A 267 13.72 22.36 -4.53
N LEU A 268 12.82 21.39 -4.35
CA LEU A 268 11.78 21.12 -5.36
C LEU A 268 10.87 22.33 -5.56
N CYS A 269 10.42 23.01 -4.49
CA CYS A 269 9.64 24.25 -4.63
C CYS A 269 10.36 25.31 -5.47
N ALA A 270 11.62 25.62 -5.13
CA ALA A 270 12.38 26.62 -5.86
C ALA A 270 12.57 26.24 -7.34
N LEU A 271 12.81 24.96 -7.62
CA LEU A 271 12.87 24.47 -9.00
C LEU A 271 11.53 24.64 -9.74
N LEU A 272 10.41 24.35 -9.08
CA LEU A 272 9.08 24.51 -9.69
C LEU A 272 8.76 25.98 -9.97
N ASP A 273 9.15 26.90 -9.08
CA ASP A 273 9.02 28.35 -9.29
C ASP A 273 9.89 28.83 -10.47
N GLU A 274 11.14 28.35 -10.56
CA GLU A 274 12.02 28.62 -11.71
C GLU A 274 11.39 28.14 -13.02
N VAL A 275 10.85 26.91 -13.04
CA VAL A 275 10.19 26.32 -14.21
C VAL A 275 8.91 27.09 -14.58
N ALA A 276 8.16 27.58 -13.60
CA ALA A 276 6.94 28.35 -13.84
C ALA A 276 7.22 29.76 -14.41
N ALA A 277 8.37 30.35 -14.07
CA ALA A 277 8.78 31.68 -14.52
C ALA A 277 9.45 31.70 -15.91
N ASP A 278 9.95 30.56 -16.39
CA ASP A 278 10.64 30.45 -17.68
C ASP A 278 9.62 30.44 -18.85
N PRO A 279 9.67 31.38 -19.80
CA PRO A 279 8.75 31.41 -20.93
C PRO A 279 8.96 30.21 -21.86
N ALA A 280 7.85 29.54 -22.21
CA ALA A 280 7.86 28.31 -23.01
C ALA A 280 8.40 28.53 -24.44
N PRO A 281 9.44 27.79 -24.89
CA PRO A 281 9.78 27.69 -26.31
C PRO A 281 8.80 26.76 -27.05
N ASP A 282 8.68 26.87 -28.38
CA ASP A 282 7.74 26.06 -29.18
C ASP A 282 7.96 24.52 -29.09
N ALA A 283 6.85 23.78 -29.28
CA ALA A 283 6.63 22.32 -29.11
C ALA A 283 7.75 21.48 -28.45
N ALA A 284 7.58 21.11 -27.18
CA ALA A 284 8.49 20.23 -26.47
C ALA A 284 7.93 18.80 -26.30
N VAL A 285 8.73 17.80 -26.65
CA VAL A 285 8.57 16.43 -26.14
C VAL A 285 9.13 16.43 -24.72
N VAL A 286 8.43 15.84 -23.75
CA VAL A 286 8.89 15.70 -22.37
C VAL A 286 9.83 14.49 -22.29
N PRO A 287 11.16 14.67 -22.18
CA PRO A 287 12.08 13.54 -22.19
C PRO A 287 12.18 12.95 -20.79
N ALA A 288 12.03 11.62 -20.66
CA ALA A 288 12.25 10.96 -19.37
C ALA A 288 13.69 11.13 -18.84
N GLY A 289 14.68 11.00 -19.72
CA GLY A 289 16.11 11.15 -19.42
C GLY A 289 16.58 10.39 -18.16
N LYS A 290 17.60 10.95 -17.49
CA LYS A 290 18.17 10.38 -16.25
C LYS A 290 17.28 10.52 -15.01
N ALA A 291 16.28 11.42 -15.04
CA ALA A 291 15.36 11.69 -13.93
C ALA A 291 14.02 10.94 -14.03
N ARG A 292 13.87 10.02 -14.99
CA ARG A 292 12.61 9.35 -15.32
C ARG A 292 11.80 8.85 -14.11
N PRO A 293 12.35 8.07 -13.16
CA PRO A 293 11.53 7.58 -12.02
C PRO A 293 10.97 8.72 -11.16
N SER A 294 11.74 9.79 -10.98
CA SER A 294 11.33 10.98 -10.24
C SER A 294 10.29 11.78 -11.01
N LEU A 295 10.48 11.97 -12.31
CA LEU A 295 9.51 12.66 -13.17
C LEU A 295 8.17 11.93 -13.22
N LEU A 296 8.19 10.61 -13.41
CA LEU A 296 6.99 9.77 -13.41
C LEU A 296 6.28 9.76 -12.07
N PHE A 297 7.04 9.80 -10.97
CA PHE A 297 6.44 9.94 -9.65
C PHE A 297 5.58 11.21 -9.58
N LEU A 298 6.11 12.35 -10.04
CA LEU A 298 5.37 13.63 -10.07
C LEU A 298 4.21 13.60 -11.08
N LEU A 299 4.42 13.12 -12.31
CA LEU A 299 3.37 13.03 -13.33
C LEU A 299 2.15 12.24 -12.83
N ARG A 300 2.35 11.11 -12.16
CA ARG A 300 1.27 10.28 -11.61
C ARG A 300 0.40 10.97 -10.55
N ARG A 301 0.77 12.16 -10.07
CA ARG A 301 -0.01 12.97 -9.10
C ARG A 301 -0.93 13.97 -9.78
N MET A 302 -0.73 14.22 -11.07
CA MET A 302 -1.59 15.09 -11.86
C MET A 302 -2.98 14.48 -12.05
N PRO A 303 -4.03 15.31 -12.12
CA PRO A 303 -5.37 14.84 -12.44
C PRO A 303 -5.43 14.26 -13.85
N GLU A 304 -6.41 13.38 -14.11
CA GLU A 304 -6.52 12.65 -15.38
C GLU A 304 -6.64 13.58 -16.58
N ASP A 305 -7.33 14.71 -16.43
CA ASP A 305 -7.51 15.69 -17.52
C ASP A 305 -6.19 16.40 -17.86
N ALA A 306 -5.32 16.64 -16.88
CA ALA A 306 -3.98 17.17 -17.14
C ALA A 306 -3.09 16.11 -17.82
N LEU A 307 -3.17 14.85 -17.38
CA LEU A 307 -2.46 13.75 -18.03
C LEU A 307 -2.94 13.51 -19.46
N GLU A 308 -4.21 13.70 -19.75
CA GLU A 308 -4.77 13.63 -21.11
C GLU A 308 -4.12 14.64 -22.06
N VAL A 309 -3.92 15.88 -21.59
CA VAL A 309 -3.21 16.93 -22.34
C VAL A 309 -1.73 16.59 -22.50
N LEU A 310 -1.09 16.04 -21.48
CA LEU A 310 0.35 15.74 -21.49
C LEU A 310 0.71 14.50 -22.31
N LEU A 311 -0.18 13.50 -22.40
CA LEU A 311 0.09 12.20 -23.01
C LEU A 311 0.70 12.27 -24.42
N PRO A 312 0.19 13.10 -25.36
CA PRO A 312 0.78 13.25 -26.70
C PRO A 312 2.21 13.79 -26.70
N HIS A 313 2.65 14.42 -25.61
CA HIS A 313 3.98 15.02 -25.45
C HIS A 313 4.95 14.13 -24.67
N LEU A 314 4.47 13.04 -24.07
CA LEU A 314 5.33 12.06 -23.40
C LEU A 314 5.95 11.12 -24.43
N ASP A 315 7.21 10.75 -24.23
CA ASP A 315 7.77 9.63 -24.97
C ASP A 315 7.01 8.32 -24.65
N HIS A 316 7.03 7.37 -25.59
CA HIS A 316 6.28 6.12 -25.47
C HIS A 316 6.58 5.34 -24.19
N GLU A 317 7.82 5.38 -23.72
CA GLU A 317 8.22 4.62 -22.57
C GLU A 317 7.77 5.33 -21.27
N SER A 318 7.85 6.65 -21.20
CA SER A 318 7.30 7.47 -20.11
C SER A 318 5.78 7.31 -20.00
N ALA A 319 5.06 7.32 -21.12
CA ALA A 319 3.63 7.06 -21.13
C ALA A 319 3.32 5.66 -20.59
N SER A 320 4.03 4.62 -21.05
CA SER A 320 3.89 3.25 -20.52
C SER A 320 4.16 3.19 -19.02
N ASP A 321 5.20 3.86 -18.55
CA ASP A 321 5.56 3.87 -17.14
C ASP A 321 4.66 4.75 -16.27
N LEU A 322 3.63 5.43 -16.80
CA LEU A 322 2.61 6.00 -15.91
C LEU A 322 1.87 4.90 -15.13
N ILE A 323 1.83 3.67 -15.66
CA ILE A 323 1.25 2.51 -14.97
C ILE A 323 2.36 1.79 -14.20
N PRO A 324 2.38 1.88 -12.85
CA PRO A 324 3.32 1.10 -12.03
C PRO A 324 3.07 -0.40 -12.21
N GLY A 325 4.09 -1.24 -12.06
CA GLY A 325 3.97 -2.69 -12.33
C GLY A 325 3.50 -3.53 -11.14
N ASP A 326 3.63 -3.00 -9.93
CA ASP A 326 3.50 -3.72 -8.65
C ASP A 326 2.25 -3.34 -7.84
N VAL A 327 1.44 -2.40 -8.33
CA VAL A 327 0.21 -1.95 -7.64
C VAL A 327 -0.97 -1.92 -8.62
N PRO A 328 -2.21 -2.12 -8.16
CA PRO A 328 -3.39 -2.07 -9.03
C PRO A 328 -3.45 -0.79 -9.86
N VAL A 329 -3.89 -0.91 -11.12
CA VAL A 329 -4.03 0.25 -12.02
C VAL A 329 -5.12 1.15 -11.46
N ARG A 330 -4.82 2.43 -11.26
CA ARG A 330 -5.80 3.44 -10.80
C ARG A 330 -6.96 3.51 -11.80
N ALA A 331 -8.20 3.60 -11.31
CA ALA A 331 -9.40 3.66 -12.15
C ALA A 331 -9.35 4.83 -13.16
N GLY A 332 -8.82 5.98 -12.73
CA GLY A 332 -8.59 7.13 -13.59
C GLY A 332 -7.61 6.86 -14.75
N MET A 333 -6.53 6.12 -14.51
CA MET A 333 -5.57 5.73 -15.56
C MET A 333 -6.18 4.76 -16.57
N LEU A 334 -7.02 3.82 -16.11
CA LEU A 334 -7.77 2.95 -17.00
C LEU A 334 -8.73 3.77 -17.87
N ALA A 335 -9.51 4.67 -17.27
CA ALA A 335 -10.43 5.54 -17.98
C ALA A 335 -9.68 6.41 -19.02
N LEU A 336 -8.55 6.99 -18.63
CA LEU A 336 -7.68 7.79 -19.49
C LEU A 336 -7.17 6.98 -20.69
N ALA A 337 -6.66 5.77 -20.47
CA ALA A 337 -6.22 4.89 -21.54
C ALA A 337 -7.35 4.51 -22.50
N HIS A 338 -8.57 4.31 -21.97
CA HIS A 338 -9.75 4.05 -22.80
C HIS A 338 -10.20 5.28 -23.61
N ARG A 339 -10.22 6.48 -23.01
CA ARG A 339 -10.59 7.73 -23.69
C ARG A 339 -9.62 8.08 -24.81
N THR A 340 -8.32 8.06 -24.50
CA THR A 340 -7.25 8.47 -25.43
C THR A 340 -6.90 7.39 -26.44
N ARG A 341 -7.27 6.12 -26.18
CA ARG A 341 -6.84 4.94 -26.93
C ARG A 341 -5.32 4.89 -27.13
N HIS A 342 -4.55 5.38 -26.15
CA HIS A 342 -3.10 5.46 -26.27
C HIS A 342 -2.48 4.05 -26.30
N PRO A 343 -1.78 3.66 -27.38
CA PRO A 343 -1.45 2.25 -27.63
C PRO A 343 -0.49 1.68 -26.58
N GLN A 344 0.48 2.47 -26.11
CA GLN A 344 1.44 2.00 -25.10
C GLN A 344 0.79 1.84 -23.72
N LEU A 345 -0.19 2.69 -23.38
CA LEU A 345 -0.94 2.54 -22.14
C LEU A 345 -1.79 1.28 -22.19
N LEU A 346 -2.52 1.06 -23.28
CA LEU A 346 -3.34 -0.13 -23.46
C LEU A 346 -2.51 -1.42 -23.42
N ARG A 347 -1.36 -1.46 -24.10
CA ARG A 347 -0.41 -2.59 -24.04
C ARG A 347 0.06 -2.85 -22.61
N LYS A 348 0.46 -1.79 -21.88
CA LYS A 348 0.94 -1.92 -20.50
C LYS A 348 -0.16 -2.39 -19.55
N ILE A 349 -1.39 -1.87 -19.68
CA ILE A 349 -2.56 -2.32 -18.91
C ILE A 349 -2.87 -3.78 -19.22
N ALA A 350 -2.87 -4.16 -20.50
CA ALA A 350 -3.12 -5.55 -20.90
C ALA A 350 -2.10 -6.53 -20.30
N ALA A 351 -0.84 -6.11 -20.17
CA ALA A 351 0.23 -6.89 -19.56
C ALA A 351 0.27 -6.83 -18.02
N HIS A 352 -0.62 -6.07 -17.39
CA HIS A 352 -0.53 -5.75 -15.97
C HIS A 352 -0.99 -6.91 -15.08
N GLN A 353 -0.25 -7.21 -14.00
CA GLN A 353 -0.51 -8.37 -13.13
C GLN A 353 -1.80 -8.26 -12.29
N HIS A 354 -2.32 -7.05 -12.09
CA HIS A 354 -3.55 -6.80 -11.34
C HIS A 354 -4.75 -6.43 -12.23
N LEU A 355 -4.66 -6.71 -13.53
CA LEU A 355 -5.76 -6.49 -14.45
C LEU A 355 -6.98 -7.33 -14.03
N ARG A 356 -8.18 -6.75 -14.04
CA ARG A 356 -9.43 -7.48 -13.73
C ARG A 356 -10.08 -7.99 -15.01
N ASP A 357 -10.78 -9.12 -14.93
CA ASP A 357 -11.48 -9.71 -16.09
C ASP A 357 -12.46 -8.73 -16.78
N ALA A 358 -13.13 -7.87 -16.02
CA ALA A 358 -14.03 -6.86 -16.58
C ALA A 358 -13.27 -5.80 -17.40
N GLU A 359 -12.06 -5.42 -16.97
CA GLU A 359 -11.21 -4.45 -17.66
C GLU A 359 -10.58 -5.08 -18.90
N ALA A 360 -10.09 -6.30 -18.79
CA ALA A 360 -9.56 -7.05 -19.92
C ALA A 360 -10.61 -7.25 -21.02
N ARG A 361 -11.89 -7.54 -20.68
CA ARG A 361 -12.98 -7.58 -21.68
C ARG A 361 -13.22 -6.24 -22.37
N ARG A 362 -13.06 -5.11 -21.66
CA ARG A 362 -13.13 -3.78 -22.30
C ARG A 362 -11.97 -3.56 -23.25
N ILE A 363 -10.80 -4.12 -22.97
CA ILE A 363 -9.63 -4.08 -23.87
C ILE A 363 -9.87 -4.97 -25.09
N MET A 364 -10.38 -6.19 -24.90
CA MET A 364 -10.74 -7.10 -26.00
C MET A 364 -11.78 -6.46 -26.96
N ALA A 365 -12.66 -5.60 -26.44
CA ALA A 365 -13.65 -4.90 -27.26
C ALA A 365 -13.03 -3.92 -28.29
N TYR A 366 -11.72 -3.66 -28.24
CA TYR A 366 -11.02 -2.90 -29.27
C TYR A 366 -10.76 -3.69 -30.57
N ASP A 367 -10.96 -5.01 -30.58
CA ASP A 367 -10.67 -5.89 -31.72
C ASP A 367 -9.21 -5.72 -32.22
N ASP A 368 -8.28 -5.53 -31.27
CA ASP A 368 -6.84 -5.38 -31.50
C ASP A 368 -6.11 -6.70 -31.19
N VAL A 369 -5.65 -7.36 -32.24
CA VAL A 369 -4.96 -8.66 -32.18
C VAL A 369 -3.76 -8.65 -31.24
N GLU A 370 -3.03 -7.53 -31.18
CA GLU A 370 -1.86 -7.46 -30.33
C GLU A 370 -2.23 -7.37 -28.84
N LEU A 371 -3.27 -6.61 -28.52
CA LEU A 371 -3.78 -6.55 -27.15
C LEU A 371 -4.34 -7.90 -26.71
N ASP A 372 -5.09 -8.58 -27.57
CA ASP A 372 -5.60 -9.93 -27.31
C ASP A 372 -4.46 -10.92 -27.05
N ARG A 373 -3.36 -10.84 -27.83
CA ARG A 373 -2.15 -11.62 -27.59
C ARG A 373 -1.54 -11.30 -26.22
N ILE A 374 -1.43 -10.05 -25.84
CA ILE A 374 -0.87 -9.69 -24.53
C ILE A 374 -1.75 -10.26 -23.39
N LEU A 375 -3.07 -10.09 -23.50
CA LEU A 375 -4.03 -10.62 -22.52
C LEU A 375 -3.97 -12.15 -22.42
N ALA A 376 -3.87 -12.86 -23.56
CA ALA A 376 -3.82 -14.32 -23.60
C ALA A 376 -2.60 -14.90 -22.85
N TRP A 377 -1.47 -14.19 -22.83
CA TRP A 377 -0.25 -14.61 -22.11
C TRP A 377 -0.08 -13.98 -20.73
N ASN A 378 -0.92 -13.03 -20.34
CA ASN A 378 -0.87 -12.42 -19.01
C ASN A 378 -1.48 -13.33 -17.95
N LYS A 379 -0.75 -14.38 -17.53
CA LYS A 379 -1.21 -15.33 -16.50
C LYS A 379 -1.53 -14.69 -15.16
N ALA A 380 -0.80 -13.63 -14.81
CA ALA A 380 -0.92 -12.97 -13.51
C ALA A 380 -2.20 -12.11 -13.45
N GLY A 381 -2.52 -11.39 -14.53
CA GLY A 381 -3.64 -10.45 -14.60
C GLY A 381 -4.87 -10.93 -15.34
N THR A 382 -4.97 -12.18 -15.78
CA THR A 382 -6.19 -12.70 -16.42
C THR A 382 -6.61 -14.02 -15.80
N SER A 383 -7.91 -14.31 -15.78
CA SER A 383 -8.39 -15.63 -15.38
C SER A 383 -8.20 -16.67 -16.50
N ALA A 384 -8.16 -17.95 -16.13
CA ALA A 384 -8.19 -19.04 -17.10
C ALA A 384 -9.48 -19.05 -17.95
N ALA A 385 -10.59 -18.55 -17.40
CA ALA A 385 -11.84 -18.41 -18.12
C ALA A 385 -11.74 -17.35 -19.23
N LEU A 386 -11.14 -16.20 -18.91
CA LEU A 386 -10.91 -15.13 -19.88
C LEU A 386 -9.91 -15.53 -20.96
N ARG A 387 -8.80 -16.19 -20.62
CA ARG A 387 -7.87 -16.73 -21.64
C ARG A 387 -8.58 -17.69 -22.57
N ARG A 388 -9.41 -18.59 -22.04
CA ARG A 388 -10.27 -19.46 -22.86
C ARG A 388 -11.18 -18.66 -23.78
N GLU A 389 -11.78 -17.58 -23.30
CA GLU A 389 -12.61 -16.67 -24.11
C GLU A 389 -11.81 -16.06 -25.27
N ILE A 390 -10.58 -15.58 -25.03
CA ILE A 390 -9.70 -15.03 -26.08
C ILE A 390 -9.35 -16.09 -27.14
N PHE A 391 -8.88 -17.26 -26.72
CA PHE A 391 -8.55 -18.34 -27.66
C PHE A 391 -9.78 -18.92 -28.36
N ALA A 392 -10.93 -18.98 -27.69
CA ALA A 392 -12.21 -19.38 -28.28
C ALA A 392 -12.70 -18.37 -29.33
N GLY A 393 -12.27 -17.11 -29.22
CA GLY A 393 -12.76 -15.98 -30.01
C GLY A 393 -14.20 -15.62 -29.65
N ALA A 394 -14.62 -14.40 -30.01
CA ALA A 394 -16.02 -14.00 -29.86
C ALA A 394 -16.91 -14.86 -30.77
N ALA A 395 -18.00 -15.39 -30.21
CA ALA A 395 -19.12 -15.96 -30.94
C ALA A 395 -20.28 -14.95 -30.88
N PRO A 396 -20.44 -14.06 -31.87
CA PRO A 396 -21.67 -13.27 -31.96
C PRO A 396 -22.86 -14.24 -32.00
N GLU A 397 -23.91 -13.96 -31.23
CA GLU A 397 -25.09 -14.85 -31.15
C GLU A 397 -25.55 -15.31 -32.54
N GLY A 398 -25.58 -16.62 -32.75
CA GLY A 398 -26.05 -17.24 -33.99
C GLY A 398 -25.08 -17.20 -35.17
N ARG A 399 -23.81 -16.81 -35.00
CA ARG A 399 -22.78 -16.84 -36.06
C ARG A 399 -21.65 -17.82 -35.74
N PRO A 400 -20.99 -18.39 -36.77
CA PRO A 400 -19.78 -19.18 -36.59
C PRO A 400 -18.71 -18.36 -35.86
N ARG A 401 -17.90 -19.04 -35.04
CA ARG A 401 -16.76 -18.40 -34.38
C ARG A 401 -15.77 -17.90 -35.44
N ARG A 402 -15.23 -16.69 -35.25
CA ARG A 402 -14.16 -16.21 -36.12
C ARG A 402 -12.96 -17.17 -36.05
N PRO A 403 -12.25 -17.37 -37.18
CA PRO A 403 -10.96 -18.06 -37.17
C PRO A 403 -10.02 -17.44 -36.13
N MET A 404 -9.20 -18.25 -35.48
CA MET A 404 -8.15 -17.75 -34.59
C MET A 404 -7.15 -16.92 -35.39
N ASP A 405 -6.68 -15.82 -34.81
CA ASP A 405 -5.59 -15.05 -35.41
C ASP A 405 -4.35 -15.95 -35.64
N PRO A 406 -3.73 -15.93 -36.83
CA PRO A 406 -2.59 -16.80 -37.15
C PRO A 406 -1.40 -16.63 -36.21
N VAL A 407 -1.10 -15.41 -35.76
CA VAL A 407 0.03 -15.14 -34.86
C VAL A 407 -0.25 -15.69 -33.47
N LEU A 408 -1.48 -15.48 -32.96
CA LEU A 408 -1.96 -16.09 -31.72
C LEU A 408 -1.85 -17.63 -31.76
N ARG A 409 -2.27 -18.23 -32.88
CA ARG A 409 -2.19 -19.67 -33.13
C ARG A 409 -0.74 -20.17 -33.14
N GLU A 410 0.13 -19.55 -33.93
CA GLU A 410 1.54 -19.93 -34.04
C GLU A 410 2.26 -19.86 -32.69
N LEU A 411 2.00 -18.80 -31.91
CA LEU A 411 2.58 -18.66 -30.57
C LEU A 411 2.11 -19.75 -29.62
N ALA A 412 0.83 -20.12 -29.67
CA ALA A 412 0.28 -21.18 -28.82
C ALA A 412 0.82 -22.57 -29.21
N ILE A 413 1.00 -22.84 -30.51
CA ILE A 413 1.63 -24.07 -31.00
C ILE A 413 3.11 -24.12 -30.62
N GLY A 414 3.84 -23.01 -30.74
CA GLY A 414 5.26 -22.94 -30.41
C GLY A 414 5.56 -23.00 -28.91
N ASN A 415 4.61 -22.59 -28.06
CA ASN A 415 4.81 -22.44 -26.61
C ASN A 415 3.68 -23.06 -25.76
N PRO A 416 3.27 -24.32 -25.99
CA PRO A 416 2.05 -24.85 -25.39
C PRO A 416 2.13 -25.08 -23.89
N HIS A 417 3.33 -25.32 -23.36
CA HIS A 417 3.59 -25.47 -21.92
C HIS A 417 3.39 -24.16 -21.14
N HIS A 418 3.37 -23.02 -21.84
CA HIS A 418 2.99 -21.74 -21.25
C HIS A 418 1.48 -21.53 -21.21
N LEU A 419 0.65 -22.45 -21.70
CA LEU A 419 -0.80 -22.36 -21.63
C LEU A 419 -1.35 -23.47 -20.75
N GLU A 420 -2.48 -23.21 -20.10
CA GLU A 420 -3.20 -24.28 -19.42
C GLU A 420 -3.77 -25.22 -20.49
N PRO A 421 -3.68 -26.56 -20.32
CA PRO A 421 -4.23 -27.49 -21.30
C PRO A 421 -5.73 -27.24 -21.57
N SER A 422 -6.48 -26.79 -20.56
CA SER A 422 -7.88 -26.38 -20.71
C SER A 422 -8.06 -25.23 -21.71
N THR A 423 -7.15 -24.24 -21.71
CA THR A 423 -7.15 -23.15 -22.69
C THR A 423 -7.00 -23.65 -24.11
N LEU A 424 -6.08 -24.60 -24.33
CA LEU A 424 -5.86 -25.22 -25.63
C LEU A 424 -7.07 -26.05 -26.08
N MET A 425 -7.61 -26.90 -25.19
CA MET A 425 -8.72 -27.79 -25.47
C MET A 425 -10.03 -27.06 -25.79
N PHE A 426 -10.29 -25.91 -25.17
CA PHE A 426 -11.52 -25.14 -25.42
C PHE A 426 -11.35 -24.03 -26.47
N SER A 427 -10.21 -23.99 -27.16
CA SER A 427 -9.97 -23.00 -28.22
C SER A 427 -10.88 -23.19 -29.43
N GLY A 428 -11.24 -24.44 -29.78
CA GLY A 428 -11.94 -24.75 -31.04
C GLY A 428 -11.04 -24.71 -32.28
N ASP A 429 -9.73 -24.46 -32.14
CA ASP A 429 -8.74 -24.70 -33.21
C ASP A 429 -8.29 -26.16 -33.14
N SER A 430 -8.50 -26.95 -34.19
CA SER A 430 -8.26 -28.41 -34.14
C SER A 430 -6.82 -28.76 -33.76
N ALA A 431 -5.82 -27.98 -34.19
CA ALA A 431 -4.42 -28.24 -33.89
C ALA A 431 -4.12 -28.00 -32.40
N LEU A 432 -4.61 -26.89 -31.85
CA LEU A 432 -4.46 -26.61 -30.41
C LEU A 432 -5.27 -27.58 -29.56
N VAL A 433 -6.45 -27.99 -29.99
CA VAL A 433 -7.27 -28.98 -29.28
C VAL A 433 -6.57 -30.33 -29.21
N CYS A 434 -6.02 -30.84 -30.31
CA CYS A 434 -5.23 -32.07 -30.31
C CYS A 434 -4.03 -31.98 -29.35
N LEU A 435 -3.32 -30.85 -29.36
CA LEU A 435 -2.19 -30.60 -28.47
C LEU A 435 -2.61 -30.59 -26.99
N GLY A 436 -3.71 -29.92 -26.65
CA GLY A 436 -4.24 -29.89 -25.29
C GLY A 436 -4.74 -31.25 -24.81
N LEU A 437 -5.43 -32.01 -25.67
CA LEU A 437 -5.90 -33.37 -25.37
C LEU A 437 -4.75 -34.35 -25.13
N ALA A 438 -3.65 -34.22 -25.89
CA ALA A 438 -2.45 -35.03 -25.68
C ALA A 438 -1.79 -34.78 -24.31
N GLN A 439 -1.86 -33.54 -23.80
CA GLN A 439 -1.23 -33.13 -22.54
C GLN A 439 -2.11 -33.39 -21.31
N HIS A 440 -3.43 -33.40 -21.46
CA HIS A 440 -4.33 -33.52 -20.30
C HIS A 440 -4.51 -34.98 -19.85
N GLY A 441 -4.87 -35.18 -18.57
CA GLY A 441 -5.23 -36.48 -18.00
C GLY A 441 -6.65 -36.92 -18.40
N THR A 442 -7.42 -37.45 -17.45
CA THR A 442 -8.82 -37.83 -17.67
C THR A 442 -9.73 -36.61 -17.77
N LEU A 443 -10.65 -36.61 -18.74
CA LEU A 443 -11.67 -35.57 -18.93
C LEU A 443 -13.07 -36.11 -18.66
N ARG A 444 -13.99 -35.23 -18.25
CA ARG A 444 -15.40 -35.62 -18.12
C ARG A 444 -16.02 -35.72 -19.51
N ARG A 445 -17.06 -36.55 -19.64
CA ARG A 445 -17.80 -36.73 -20.90
C ARG A 445 -18.36 -35.42 -21.45
N ILE A 446 -18.85 -34.55 -20.56
CA ILE A 446 -19.37 -33.23 -20.93
C ILE A 446 -18.29 -32.33 -21.51
N ASP A 447 -17.08 -32.35 -20.95
CA ASP A 447 -15.98 -31.52 -21.44
C ASP A 447 -15.57 -31.96 -22.85
N LEU A 448 -15.52 -33.27 -23.10
CA LEU A 448 -15.24 -33.82 -24.44
C LEU A 448 -16.29 -33.41 -25.48
N ALA A 449 -17.57 -33.36 -25.12
CA ALA A 449 -18.62 -32.86 -26.02
C ALA A 449 -18.44 -31.37 -26.31
N ASP A 450 -18.18 -30.56 -25.28
CA ASP A 450 -17.99 -29.11 -25.42
C ASP A 450 -16.77 -28.78 -26.30
N ILE A 451 -15.70 -29.57 -26.19
CA ILE A 451 -14.48 -29.46 -27.01
C ILE A 451 -14.81 -29.74 -28.49
N VAL A 452 -15.44 -30.88 -28.80
CA VAL A 452 -15.75 -31.27 -30.19
C VAL A 452 -16.75 -30.29 -30.82
N LEU A 453 -17.77 -29.85 -30.06
CA LEU A 453 -18.70 -28.81 -30.49
C LEU A 453 -17.97 -27.51 -30.83
N SER A 454 -17.03 -27.08 -29.98
CA SER A 454 -16.27 -25.84 -30.22
C SER A 454 -15.42 -25.90 -31.50
N VAL A 455 -14.83 -27.07 -31.81
CA VAL A 455 -14.10 -27.28 -33.08
C VAL A 455 -15.06 -27.27 -34.27
N TRP A 456 -16.20 -27.95 -34.15
CA TRP A 456 -17.22 -27.96 -35.21
C TRP A 456 -17.71 -26.54 -35.51
N GLU A 457 -18.06 -25.76 -34.49
CA GLU A 457 -18.54 -24.37 -34.63
C GLU A 457 -17.53 -23.44 -35.32
N ARG A 458 -16.22 -23.72 -35.19
CA ARG A 458 -15.15 -22.87 -35.71
C ARG A 458 -14.60 -23.33 -37.05
N GLU A 459 -14.26 -24.60 -37.18
CA GLU A 459 -13.56 -25.18 -38.35
C GLU A 459 -14.41 -26.18 -39.14
N GLY A 460 -15.64 -26.46 -38.67
CA GLY A 460 -16.58 -27.36 -39.32
C GLY A 460 -16.43 -28.83 -38.90
N MET A 461 -17.36 -29.65 -39.41
CA MET A 461 -17.48 -31.07 -39.06
C MET A 461 -16.21 -31.87 -39.35
N ALA A 462 -15.57 -31.63 -40.50
CA ALA A 462 -14.39 -32.39 -40.92
C ALA A 462 -13.22 -32.23 -39.94
N ALA A 463 -13.00 -31.01 -39.43
CA ALA A 463 -11.97 -30.74 -38.43
C ALA A 463 -12.30 -31.40 -37.09
N ALA A 464 -13.57 -31.33 -36.67
CA ALA A 464 -14.04 -31.98 -35.44
C ALA A 464 -13.87 -33.51 -35.50
N GLN A 465 -14.20 -34.13 -36.64
CA GLN A 465 -13.95 -35.55 -36.88
C GLN A 465 -12.45 -35.86 -36.88
N GLY A 466 -11.63 -34.99 -37.49
CA GLY A 466 -10.16 -35.07 -37.46
C GLY A 466 -9.63 -35.19 -36.03
N VAL A 467 -10.04 -34.28 -35.13
CA VAL A 467 -9.65 -34.33 -33.71
C VAL A 467 -10.01 -35.66 -33.06
N VAL A 468 -11.23 -36.17 -33.25
CA VAL A 468 -11.66 -37.46 -32.68
C VAL A 468 -10.82 -38.62 -33.21
N THR A 469 -10.43 -38.58 -34.48
CA THR A 469 -9.59 -39.62 -35.09
C THR A 469 -8.11 -39.52 -34.74
N SER A 470 -7.58 -38.33 -34.44
CA SER A 470 -6.17 -38.12 -34.12
C SER A 470 -5.80 -38.52 -32.70
N VAL A 471 -6.75 -38.48 -31.75
CA VAL A 471 -6.53 -38.88 -30.34
C VAL A 471 -7.65 -39.81 -29.84
N PRO A 472 -7.86 -40.96 -30.50
CA PRO A 472 -9.01 -41.84 -30.26
C PRO A 472 -9.05 -42.40 -28.83
N GLU A 473 -7.89 -42.57 -28.19
CA GLU A 473 -7.76 -43.06 -26.82
C GLU A 473 -8.39 -42.14 -25.77
N ARG A 474 -8.64 -40.86 -26.12
CA ARG A 474 -9.30 -39.89 -25.24
C ARG A 474 -10.82 -40.01 -25.22
N PHE A 475 -11.40 -40.66 -26.23
CA PHE A 475 -12.84 -40.79 -26.38
C PHE A 475 -13.31 -42.20 -25.99
N THR A 476 -13.80 -42.33 -24.74
CA THR A 476 -14.37 -43.62 -24.26
C THR A 476 -15.56 -44.07 -25.11
N GLY A 477 -15.84 -45.37 -25.17
CA GLY A 477 -16.90 -45.96 -26.01
C GLY A 477 -18.24 -45.21 -26.02
N PRO A 478 -18.84 -44.85 -24.86
CA PRO A 478 -20.09 -44.11 -24.83
C PRO A 478 -20.01 -42.69 -25.41
N VAL A 479 -18.86 -42.01 -25.28
CA VAL A 479 -18.64 -40.67 -25.84
C VAL A 479 -18.39 -40.78 -27.34
N LEU A 480 -17.52 -41.70 -27.75
CA LEU A 480 -17.17 -41.93 -29.14
C LEU A 480 -18.40 -42.30 -29.99
N ALA A 481 -19.29 -43.15 -29.48
CA ALA A 481 -20.53 -43.50 -30.16
C ALA A 481 -21.45 -42.29 -30.40
N VAL A 482 -21.51 -41.35 -29.45
CA VAL A 482 -22.26 -40.09 -29.60
C VAL A 482 -21.61 -39.19 -30.66
N MET A 483 -20.27 -39.08 -30.67
CA MET A 483 -19.55 -38.29 -31.68
C MET A 483 -19.75 -38.87 -33.09
N GLN A 484 -19.60 -40.19 -33.24
CA GLN A 484 -19.79 -40.90 -34.51
C GLN A 484 -21.23 -40.72 -35.04
N ARG A 485 -22.23 -40.78 -34.16
CA ARG A 485 -23.62 -40.51 -34.52
C ARG A 485 -23.80 -39.06 -34.99
N ALA A 486 -23.26 -38.10 -34.25
CA ALA A 486 -23.34 -36.68 -34.63
C ALA A 486 -22.74 -36.43 -36.02
N PHE A 487 -21.57 -37.02 -36.31
CA PHE A 487 -20.92 -36.90 -37.63
C PHE A 487 -21.70 -37.60 -38.74
N ALA A 488 -22.26 -38.79 -38.49
CA ALA A 488 -23.08 -39.50 -39.49
C ALA A 488 -24.39 -38.77 -39.82
N GLU A 489 -24.96 -38.06 -38.86
CA GLU A 489 -26.17 -37.23 -39.02
C GLU A 489 -25.85 -35.80 -39.49
N GLU A 490 -24.56 -35.45 -39.62
CA GLU A 490 -24.05 -34.10 -39.90
C GLU A 490 -24.68 -33.02 -38.98
N SER A 491 -25.04 -33.39 -37.76
CA SER A 491 -25.83 -32.55 -36.86
C SER A 491 -25.13 -32.29 -35.52
N PRO A 492 -24.78 -31.03 -35.19
CA PRO A 492 -24.25 -30.68 -33.88
C PRO A 492 -25.31 -30.79 -32.77
N SER A 493 -26.61 -30.88 -33.09
CA SER A 493 -27.68 -31.00 -32.08
C SER A 493 -27.54 -32.28 -31.25
N VAL A 494 -27.03 -33.36 -31.84
CA VAL A 494 -26.75 -34.63 -31.15
C VAL A 494 -25.77 -34.42 -29.99
N LEU A 495 -24.73 -33.61 -30.22
CA LEU A 495 -23.74 -33.29 -29.19
C LEU A 495 -24.33 -32.34 -28.14
N ALA A 496 -25.15 -31.37 -28.55
CA ALA A 496 -25.83 -30.46 -27.63
C ALA A 496 -26.82 -31.20 -26.70
N GLU A 497 -27.56 -32.18 -27.21
CA GLU A 497 -28.45 -33.05 -26.43
C GLU A 497 -27.65 -33.92 -25.45
N ALA A 498 -26.55 -34.52 -25.91
CA ALA A 498 -25.67 -35.31 -25.05
C ALA A 498 -25.05 -34.47 -23.93
N ARG A 499 -24.62 -33.24 -24.25
CA ARG A 499 -24.16 -32.24 -23.28
C ARG A 499 -25.21 -31.98 -22.22
N ALA A 500 -26.45 -31.66 -22.62
CA ALA A 500 -27.56 -31.44 -21.69
C ALA A 500 -27.83 -32.65 -20.79
N LYS A 501 -27.76 -33.86 -21.35
CA LYS A 501 -27.92 -35.12 -20.60
C LYS A 501 -26.77 -35.42 -19.63
N TRP A 502 -25.54 -35.08 -19.99
CA TRP A 502 -24.34 -35.33 -19.17
C TRP A 502 -24.06 -34.23 -18.15
N HIS A 503 -24.70 -33.08 -18.28
CA HIS A 503 -24.64 -31.99 -17.31
C HIS A 503 -25.35 -32.40 -16.01
N ARG A 504 -24.67 -33.20 -15.18
CA ARG A 504 -25.07 -33.41 -13.80
C ARG A 504 -24.66 -32.16 -13.00
N PRO A 505 -25.59 -31.42 -12.37
CA PRO A 505 -25.21 -30.36 -11.45
C PRO A 505 -24.23 -30.95 -10.41
N LYS A 506 -23.17 -30.22 -10.06
CA LYS A 506 -22.23 -30.66 -9.01
C LYS A 506 -23.08 -31.07 -7.80
N LYS A 507 -22.99 -32.34 -7.40
CA LYS A 507 -23.51 -32.79 -6.11
C LYS A 507 -22.87 -31.85 -5.08
N ALA A 508 -23.66 -31.11 -4.32
CA ALA A 508 -23.14 -30.18 -3.31
C ALA A 508 -22.09 -30.92 -2.49
N VAL A 509 -20.87 -30.38 -2.45
CA VAL A 509 -19.80 -30.94 -1.62
C VAL A 509 -20.27 -30.78 -0.17
N PRO A 510 -20.31 -31.85 0.65
CA PRO A 510 -20.59 -31.67 2.07
C PRO A 510 -19.44 -30.85 2.68
N PRO A 511 -19.70 -29.76 3.40
CA PRO A 511 -18.65 -28.89 3.92
C PRO A 511 -17.75 -29.62 4.94
N ALA A 512 -16.49 -29.20 4.99
CA ALA A 512 -15.52 -29.61 6.02
C ALA A 512 -16.04 -29.26 7.42
N GLU A 513 -15.75 -30.13 8.40
CA GLU A 513 -16.23 -30.16 9.81
C GLU A 513 -17.42 -29.22 10.15
N PRO A 514 -18.63 -29.78 10.33
CA PRO A 514 -19.86 -29.02 10.47
C PRO A 514 -19.85 -28.16 11.73
N GLY A 515 -20.26 -26.90 11.57
CA GLY A 515 -20.42 -25.95 12.66
C GLY A 515 -19.65 -24.66 12.41
N LEU A 516 -18.34 -24.65 12.62
CA LEU A 516 -17.59 -23.38 12.76
C LEU A 516 -17.60 -22.51 11.50
N TYR A 517 -17.50 -23.05 10.29
CA TYR A 517 -17.56 -22.25 9.05
C TYR A 517 -18.99 -21.98 8.55
N GLU A 518 -20.00 -22.64 9.14
CA GLU A 518 -21.43 -22.45 8.84
C GLU A 518 -22.04 -21.37 9.75
N LEU A 519 -21.48 -21.20 10.94
CA LEU A 519 -21.78 -20.09 11.84
C LEU A 519 -21.50 -18.74 11.15
N ALA A 520 -22.29 -17.72 11.46
CA ALA A 520 -22.00 -16.36 11.01
C ALA A 520 -20.62 -15.91 11.56
N PRO A 521 -19.85 -15.04 10.89
CA PRO A 521 -18.52 -14.62 11.34
C PRO A 521 -18.43 -14.27 12.84
N ALA A 522 -19.41 -13.50 13.34
CA ALA A 522 -19.59 -13.17 14.75
C ALA A 522 -19.71 -14.38 15.69
N GLU A 523 -20.41 -15.43 15.28
CA GLU A 523 -20.61 -16.65 16.07
C GLU A 523 -19.36 -17.53 16.07
N ARG A 524 -18.54 -17.49 15.01
CA ARG A 524 -17.23 -18.18 14.96
C ARG A 524 -16.27 -17.62 16.00
N ILE A 525 -16.22 -16.28 16.09
CA ILE A 525 -15.37 -15.57 17.05
C ILE A 525 -15.83 -15.85 18.47
N ARG A 526 -17.14 -15.91 18.72
CA ARG A 526 -17.66 -16.31 20.03
C ARG A 526 -17.31 -17.75 20.37
N ALA A 527 -17.31 -18.66 19.40
CA ALA A 527 -17.05 -20.08 19.62
C ALA A 527 -15.55 -20.42 19.80
N SER A 528 -14.63 -19.53 19.43
CA SER A 528 -13.18 -19.76 19.46
C SER A 528 -12.47 -18.74 20.37
N THR A 529 -11.47 -19.18 21.13
CA THR A 529 -10.55 -18.28 21.83
C THR A 529 -9.57 -17.70 20.81
N ALA A 530 -9.38 -16.39 20.80
CA ALA A 530 -8.52 -15.70 19.84
C ALA A 530 -7.03 -16.01 20.04
N ASP A 531 -6.62 -17.23 19.72
CA ASP A 531 -5.21 -17.62 19.72
C ASP A 531 -4.52 -17.00 18.49
N PRO A 532 -3.52 -16.11 18.68
CA PRO A 532 -2.82 -15.42 17.59
C PRO A 532 -2.15 -16.36 16.56
N GLY A 533 -2.01 -17.66 16.83
CA GLY A 533 -1.40 -18.63 15.93
C GLY A 533 -2.26 -19.11 14.74
N HIS A 534 -3.52 -18.71 14.63
CA HIS A 534 -4.45 -19.20 13.60
C HIS A 534 -4.65 -18.20 12.44
N ASP A 535 -3.60 -17.81 11.71
CA ASP A 535 -3.65 -16.84 10.58
C ASP A 535 -4.79 -17.04 9.56
N GLY A 536 -5.31 -18.27 9.39
CA GLY A 536 -6.44 -18.55 8.51
C GLY A 536 -7.77 -17.93 8.95
N TRP A 537 -8.00 -17.73 10.25
CA TRP A 537 -9.29 -17.24 10.77
C TRP A 537 -9.42 -15.70 10.71
N LEU A 538 -8.31 -14.96 10.89
CA LEU A 538 -8.28 -13.49 10.86
C LEU A 538 -8.60 -12.97 9.45
N ARG A 539 -8.31 -13.77 8.43
CA ARG A 539 -8.66 -13.47 7.02
C ARG A 539 -10.15 -13.67 6.71
N ALA A 540 -10.89 -14.39 7.55
CA ALA A 540 -12.30 -14.73 7.34
C ALA A 540 -13.26 -13.93 8.26
N VAL A 541 -12.71 -13.04 9.08
CA VAL A 541 -13.41 -12.24 10.08
C VAL A 541 -13.23 -10.77 9.75
N THR A 542 -14.31 -9.98 9.81
CA THR A 542 -14.18 -8.54 9.59
C THR A 542 -13.60 -7.84 10.83
N PRO A 543 -12.93 -6.69 10.66
CA PRO A 543 -12.54 -5.84 11.79
C PRO A 543 -13.68 -5.57 12.78
N ALA A 544 -14.90 -5.37 12.26
CA ALA A 544 -16.10 -5.13 13.06
C ALA A 544 -16.45 -6.28 13.98
N ASP A 545 -16.38 -7.51 13.47
CA ASP A 545 -16.72 -8.69 14.24
C ASP A 545 -15.65 -8.98 15.30
N LEU A 546 -14.36 -8.75 15.00
CA LEU A 546 -13.27 -8.94 15.96
C LEU A 546 -13.38 -7.95 17.13
N VAL A 547 -13.67 -6.66 16.85
CA VAL A 547 -13.87 -5.64 17.88
C VAL A 547 -15.12 -5.94 18.72
N ALA A 548 -16.21 -6.39 18.10
CA ALA A 548 -17.49 -6.62 18.79
C ALA A 548 -17.50 -7.90 19.63
N HIS A 549 -16.78 -8.94 19.21
CA HIS A 549 -16.95 -10.29 19.75
C HIS A 549 -15.66 -10.98 20.18
N GLY A 550 -14.50 -10.41 19.87
CA GLY A 550 -13.21 -10.95 20.25
C GLY A 550 -13.06 -11.02 21.77
N ARG A 551 -12.54 -12.14 22.26
CA ARG A 551 -12.29 -12.41 23.68
C ARG A 551 -11.01 -13.24 23.87
N PRO A 552 -10.24 -13.02 24.95
CA PRO A 552 -10.32 -11.88 25.89
C PRO A 552 -10.11 -10.52 25.21
N ALA A 553 -10.68 -9.45 25.74
CA ALA A 553 -10.64 -8.10 25.16
C ALA A 553 -9.20 -7.66 24.83
N ARG A 554 -8.25 -8.03 25.69
CA ARG A 554 -6.83 -7.84 25.47
C ARG A 554 -6.31 -8.58 24.23
N GLN A 555 -6.65 -9.86 24.08
CA GLN A 555 -6.22 -10.66 22.92
C GLN A 555 -6.91 -10.19 21.64
N ALA A 556 -8.15 -9.71 21.71
CA ALA A 556 -8.82 -9.08 20.58
C ALA A 556 -8.07 -7.81 20.13
N LEU A 557 -7.65 -6.96 21.07
CA LEU A 557 -6.80 -5.80 20.76
C LEU A 557 -5.41 -6.21 20.25
N GLU A 558 -4.80 -7.25 20.82
CA GLU A 558 -3.51 -7.77 20.34
C GLU A 558 -3.66 -8.40 18.94
N ALA A 559 -4.74 -9.09 18.63
CA ALA A 559 -5.03 -9.62 17.30
C ALA A 559 -5.28 -8.50 16.29
N VAL A 560 -5.96 -7.42 16.70
CA VAL A 560 -6.04 -6.18 15.90
C VAL A 560 -4.64 -5.61 15.62
N LEU A 561 -3.71 -5.67 16.58
CA LEU A 561 -2.33 -5.20 16.43
C LEU A 561 -1.48 -6.09 15.52
N THR A 562 -1.60 -7.41 15.65
CA THR A 562 -0.71 -8.38 14.99
C THR A 562 -1.24 -8.84 13.63
N ALA A 563 -2.53 -8.68 13.35
CA ALA A 563 -3.15 -9.03 12.06
C ALA A 563 -2.61 -8.23 10.86
N SER A 564 -1.60 -7.37 11.04
CA SER A 564 -1.09 -6.51 9.97
C SER A 564 0.38 -6.78 9.59
N PRO A 565 0.62 -7.78 8.73
CA PRO A 565 1.63 -7.71 7.68
C PRO A 565 1.07 -7.06 6.38
N ASP A 566 -0.26 -7.04 6.19
CA ASP A 566 -0.91 -6.80 4.88
C ASP A 566 -1.72 -5.47 4.80
N GLY A 567 -1.50 -4.52 5.72
CA GLY A 567 -2.00 -3.14 5.60
C GLY A 567 -3.49 -2.92 5.92
N CYS A 568 -4.08 -3.67 6.85
CA CYS A 568 -5.47 -3.48 7.31
C CYS A 568 -5.60 -2.71 8.65
N ALA A 569 -4.49 -2.22 9.23
CA ALA A 569 -4.48 -1.58 10.54
C ALA A 569 -5.43 -0.38 10.68
N GLU A 570 -5.73 0.34 9.60
CA GLU A 570 -6.70 1.45 9.59
C GLU A 570 -8.15 1.00 9.71
N GLU A 571 -8.55 -0.08 9.03
CA GLU A 571 -9.92 -0.58 9.14
C GLU A 571 -10.20 -1.03 10.58
N TYR A 572 -9.22 -1.65 11.25
CA TYR A 572 -9.34 -2.00 12.66
C TYR A 572 -9.29 -0.77 13.59
N ARG A 573 -8.47 0.26 13.31
CA ARG A 573 -8.46 1.51 14.07
C ARG A 573 -9.77 2.28 13.95
N ALA A 574 -10.27 2.47 12.73
CA ALA A 574 -11.55 3.13 12.46
C ALA A 574 -12.71 2.39 13.13
N GLU A 575 -12.63 1.06 13.19
CA GLU A 575 -13.66 0.25 13.79
C GLU A 575 -13.62 0.28 15.34
N LEU A 576 -12.42 0.27 15.93
CA LEU A 576 -12.24 0.60 17.35
C LEU A 576 -12.78 2.01 17.64
N ALA A 577 -12.45 2.98 16.79
CA ALA A 577 -12.91 4.35 16.91
C ALA A 577 -14.44 4.45 16.84
N ARG A 578 -15.07 3.65 15.98
CA ARG A 578 -16.52 3.62 15.79
C ARG A 578 -17.28 2.90 16.90
N GLN A 579 -16.77 1.76 17.39
CA GLN A 579 -17.50 0.93 18.35
C GLN A 579 -17.16 1.22 19.82
N VAL A 580 -15.89 1.51 20.12
CA VAL A 580 -15.37 1.59 21.49
C VAL A 580 -15.37 3.04 21.99
N LEU A 581 -14.89 3.99 21.19
CA LEU A 581 -14.74 5.39 21.64
C LEU A 581 -16.04 6.09 22.00
N PRO A 582 -17.18 5.93 21.29
CA PRO A 582 -18.41 6.64 21.65
C PRO A 582 -18.92 6.23 23.03
N GLN A 583 -18.65 4.99 23.45
CA GLN A 583 -19.08 4.44 24.71
C GLN A 583 -18.14 4.81 25.87
N LEU A 584 -16.82 4.92 25.61
CA LEU A 584 -15.86 5.46 26.58
C LEU A 584 -16.04 6.97 26.77
N GLY A 585 -16.50 7.67 25.72
CA GLY A 585 -16.70 9.11 25.74
C GLY A 585 -15.42 9.90 26.00
N ALA A 586 -15.58 11.13 26.49
CA ALA A 586 -14.48 11.98 26.94
C ALA A 586 -14.28 11.92 28.47
N ASP A 587 -14.95 10.97 29.16
CA ASP A 587 -14.83 10.83 30.61
C ASP A 587 -13.53 10.13 30.99
N ALA A 588 -12.62 10.90 31.55
CA ALA A 588 -11.29 10.44 31.87
C ALA A 588 -11.26 9.44 33.04
N GLU A 589 -12.29 9.40 33.91
CA GLU A 589 -12.44 8.34 34.94
C GLU A 589 -12.78 6.98 34.30
N THR A 590 -13.71 6.96 33.36
CA THR A 590 -14.04 5.78 32.54
C THR A 590 -12.80 5.22 31.85
N TRP A 591 -12.00 6.08 31.23
CA TRP A 591 -10.74 5.70 30.58
C TRP A 591 -9.72 5.07 31.55
N ALA A 592 -9.56 5.63 32.75
CA ALA A 592 -8.65 5.09 33.75
C ALA A 592 -9.07 3.68 34.20
N VAL A 593 -10.38 3.47 34.45
CA VAL A 593 -10.91 2.14 34.83
C VAL A 593 -10.74 1.14 33.69
N PHE A 594 -11.04 1.55 32.45
CA PHE A 594 -10.87 0.70 31.27
C PHE A 594 -9.43 0.13 31.18
N VAL A 595 -8.43 1.00 31.30
CA VAL A 595 -7.02 0.59 31.19
C VAL A 595 -6.59 -0.29 32.37
N GLN A 596 -7.10 -0.04 33.57
CA GLN A 596 -6.80 -0.86 34.76
C GLN A 596 -7.37 -2.27 34.64
N LEU A 597 -8.58 -2.41 34.10
CA LEU A 597 -9.27 -3.70 33.97
C LEU A 597 -8.77 -4.52 32.77
N LEU A 598 -8.31 -3.88 31.70
CA LEU A 598 -7.93 -4.53 30.44
C LEU A 598 -7.01 -5.77 30.58
N PRO A 599 -5.95 -5.77 31.41
CA PRO A 599 -5.03 -6.92 31.49
C PRO A 599 -5.65 -8.21 32.00
N GLU A 600 -6.69 -8.12 32.82
CA GLU A 600 -7.33 -9.25 33.51
C GLU A 600 -8.77 -9.51 33.03
N PHE A 601 -9.27 -8.73 32.06
CA PHE A 601 -10.64 -8.83 31.59
C PHE A 601 -10.83 -9.90 30.50
N GLU A 602 -11.55 -10.97 30.86
CA GLU A 602 -11.81 -12.13 29.99
C GLU A 602 -12.96 -11.92 28.97
N GLY A 603 -13.75 -10.86 29.13
CA GLY A 603 -14.88 -10.54 28.25
C GLY A 603 -14.48 -9.86 26.94
N THR A 604 -15.47 -9.33 26.24
CA THR A 604 -15.31 -8.58 24.97
C THR A 604 -14.96 -7.10 25.20
N LEU A 605 -14.50 -6.39 24.17
CA LEU A 605 -14.22 -4.96 24.27
C LEU A 605 -15.45 -4.13 24.66
N PRO A 606 -16.66 -4.30 24.07
CA PRO A 606 -17.84 -3.57 24.50
C PRO A 606 -18.22 -3.81 25.97
N GLU A 607 -18.07 -5.04 26.47
CA GLU A 607 -18.36 -5.35 27.88
C GLU A 607 -17.38 -4.65 28.83
N LEU A 608 -16.09 -4.61 28.46
CA LEU A 608 -15.07 -3.88 29.22
C LEU A 608 -15.39 -2.38 29.27
N VAL A 609 -15.79 -1.79 28.15
CA VAL A 609 -16.18 -0.38 28.08
C VAL A 609 -17.41 -0.11 28.96
N GLY A 610 -18.44 -0.95 28.86
CA GLY A 610 -19.64 -0.80 29.69
C GLY A 610 -19.34 -0.91 31.18
N LEU A 611 -18.48 -1.85 31.57
CA LEU A 611 -18.03 -1.99 32.95
C LEU A 611 -17.23 -0.78 33.43
N ALA A 612 -16.32 -0.26 32.60
CA ALA A 612 -15.54 0.92 32.90
C ALA A 612 -16.41 2.17 33.09
N ALA A 613 -17.39 2.37 32.20
CA ALA A 613 -18.34 3.48 32.28
C ALA A 613 -19.22 3.39 33.53
N ALA A 614 -19.72 2.19 33.86
CA ALA A 614 -20.52 1.97 35.06
C ALA A 614 -19.71 2.20 36.36
N ALA A 615 -18.44 1.80 36.38
CA ALA A 615 -17.57 1.98 37.53
C ALA A 615 -17.11 3.44 37.74
N ALA A 616 -16.98 4.20 36.66
CA ALA A 616 -16.67 5.63 36.72
C ALA A 616 -17.88 6.50 37.08
N TYR A 617 -19.10 6.00 36.87
CA TYR A 617 -20.33 6.73 37.21
C TYR A 617 -20.46 6.93 38.73
N ARG A 618 -20.29 8.17 39.19
CA ARG A 618 -20.63 8.57 40.56
C ARG A 618 -22.03 9.19 40.61
N PRO A 619 -23.01 8.56 41.25
CA PRO A 619 -24.32 9.18 41.43
C PRO A 619 -24.19 10.38 42.39
N GLY A 620 -24.27 11.60 41.86
CA GLY A 620 -24.44 12.83 42.65
C GLY A 620 -23.30 13.88 42.59
N GLY A 621 -22.63 14.03 41.45
CA GLY A 621 -21.73 15.18 41.18
C GLY A 621 -22.48 16.37 40.58
#